data_AF-A0A2E9IND2-F1
#
_entry.id   AF-A0A2E9IND2-F1
#
_cell.length_a   1.000
_cell.length_b   1.000
_cell.length_c   1.000
_cell.angle_alpha   90.00
_cell.angle_beta   90.00
_cell.angle_gamma   90.00
#
_symmetry.space_group_name_H-M   'P 1'
#
loop_
_entity.id
_entity.type
_entity.pdbx_description
1 polymer ?
#
loop_
_entity_poly.entity_id
_entity_poly.type
_entity_poly.pdbx_seq_one_letter_code
_entity_poly.pdbx_strand_id
1 'polypeptide(L)'
;MNSKTFVRSHMDVMSVADFFTVEVWTLRGLVRYHVFFVINLAKRQVEVAHIGCQVNGAVMAQVARNMTDSYDGFLKGRRFFVCDHDPLYTKEFRQILTDSGVEVIQTRVGCPQQNGYAESIVSAIKRECIDHMIFFSEKSLRRAVGQYVEHFHHERNHQGLDNLIPFPNSPQASNSSGIDDGLGLFNFADQYLGNAPDQGAIEHGDSSLFPIRPIAISTDKYFVELSGKVGGSSTPVNVVLTTAALAGSLAYEVRMNNTVDWLSVAPSTGTLSPNSTQMLTLTLQTASLSSGDKLEATILVRFDDGFSIPITVNAEAL
;
A
#
# COMPACT_ATOMS: atom_id res chain seq x y z
N MET A 1 8.69 -21.28 24.56
CA MET A 1 7.71 -20.88 23.52
C MET A 1 8.44 -19.94 22.56
N ASN A 2 8.50 -20.25 21.25
CA ASN A 2 9.23 -19.44 20.27
C ASN A 2 8.49 -18.09 20.07
N SER A 3 9.22 -16.96 20.07
CA SER A 3 8.64 -15.61 19.96
C SER A 3 7.76 -15.44 18.72
N LYS A 4 8.14 -16.08 17.61
CA LYS A 4 7.34 -16.06 16.36
C LYS A 4 5.97 -16.73 16.53
N THR A 5 5.92 -17.84 17.27
CA THR A 5 4.68 -18.58 17.54
C THR A 5 3.77 -17.82 18.50
N PHE A 6 4.35 -17.11 19.47
CA PHE A 6 3.58 -16.26 20.39
C PHE A 6 2.96 -15.05 19.68
N VAL A 7 3.74 -14.34 18.86
CA VAL A 7 3.23 -13.22 18.07
C VAL A 7 2.10 -13.70 17.16
N ARG A 8 2.30 -14.75 16.37
CA ARG A 8 1.27 -15.26 15.43
C ARG A 8 -0.04 -15.68 16.12
N SER A 9 0.02 -16.21 17.34
CA SER A 9 -1.18 -16.66 18.07
C SER A 9 -1.93 -15.54 18.79
N HIS A 10 -1.27 -14.40 19.06
CA HIS A 10 -1.84 -13.28 19.82
C HIS A 10 -1.89 -11.98 19.02
N MET A 11 -1.60 -12.01 17.73
CA MET A 11 -1.56 -10.81 16.86
C MET A 11 -2.86 -10.00 16.90
N ASP A 12 -4.02 -10.67 17.02
CA ASP A 12 -5.34 -10.02 17.08
C ASP A 12 -5.55 -9.16 18.31
N VAL A 13 -4.88 -9.50 19.41
CA VAL A 13 -5.00 -8.84 20.71
C VAL A 13 -3.74 -8.07 21.09
N MET A 14 -2.78 -7.94 20.18
CA MET A 14 -1.50 -7.29 20.39
C MET A 14 -1.43 -5.93 19.70
N SER A 15 -1.13 -4.92 20.50
CA SER A 15 -0.78 -3.59 20.03
C SER A 15 0.72 -3.35 20.23
N VAL A 16 1.34 -2.65 19.30
CA VAL A 16 2.76 -2.28 19.35
C VAL A 16 2.87 -0.77 19.26
N ALA A 17 3.71 -0.16 20.06
CA ALA A 17 3.88 1.29 20.07
C ALA A 17 5.35 1.70 19.97
N ASP A 18 5.56 2.88 19.39
CA ASP A 18 6.87 3.50 19.28
C ASP A 18 6.74 5.02 19.12
N PHE A 19 7.87 5.71 19.21
CA PHE A 19 7.99 7.13 18.97
C PHE A 19 8.90 7.41 17.78
N PHE A 20 8.57 8.48 17.05
CA PHE A 20 9.56 9.11 16.19
C PHE A 20 9.54 10.63 16.34
N THR A 21 10.66 11.25 15.99
CA THR A 21 10.83 12.69 16.10
C THR A 21 10.84 13.35 14.73
N VAL A 22 10.22 14.53 14.64
CA VAL A 22 10.22 15.38 13.45
C VAL A 22 10.61 16.80 13.86
N GLU A 23 11.44 17.45 13.05
CA GLU A 23 11.85 18.83 13.27
C GLU A 23 10.88 19.78 12.55
N VAL A 24 10.33 20.73 13.31
CA VAL A 24 9.37 21.71 12.82
C VAL A 24 9.99 23.10 12.94
N TRP A 25 10.01 23.84 11.85
CA TRP A 25 10.47 25.21 11.80
C TRP A 25 9.44 26.14 12.43
N THR A 26 9.76 26.72 13.59
CA THR A 26 8.90 27.70 14.26
C THR A 26 9.52 29.09 14.20
N LEU A 27 8.74 30.13 14.54
CA LEU A 27 9.26 31.50 14.67
C LEU A 27 10.39 31.64 15.71
N ARG A 28 10.53 30.67 16.63
CA ARG A 28 11.57 30.63 17.67
C ARG A 28 12.73 29.70 17.31
N GLY A 29 12.76 29.18 16.08
CA GLY A 29 13.77 28.23 15.60
C GLY A 29 13.21 26.81 15.41
N LEU A 30 14.13 25.88 15.20
CA LEU A 30 13.83 24.47 14.96
C LEU A 30 13.41 23.79 16.27
N VAL A 31 12.19 23.26 16.32
CA VAL A 31 11.64 22.58 17.49
C VAL A 31 11.38 21.13 17.15
N ARG A 32 11.86 20.23 18.01
CA ARG A 32 11.62 18.79 17.88
C ARG A 32 10.24 18.42 18.41
N TYR A 33 9.42 17.82 17.56
CA TYR A 33 8.15 17.22 17.91
C TYR A 33 8.30 15.71 18.01
N HIS A 34 7.66 15.12 19.00
CA HIS A 34 7.51 13.68 19.15
C HIS A 34 6.14 13.28 18.62
N VAL A 35 6.12 12.23 17.80
CA VAL A 35 4.91 11.57 17.31
C VAL A 35 4.85 10.21 17.97
N PHE A 36 3.84 10.01 18.80
CA PHE A 36 3.54 8.74 19.46
C PHE A 36 2.41 8.05 18.70
N PHE A 37 2.65 6.80 18.32
CA PHE A 37 1.67 6.00 17.59
C PHE A 37 1.61 4.59 18.13
N VAL A 38 0.46 3.95 17.92
CA VAL A 38 0.18 2.57 18.33
C VAL A 38 -0.41 1.82 17.14
N ILE A 39 0.00 0.58 16.97
CA ILE A 39 -0.40 -0.27 15.85
C ILE A 39 -1.10 -1.51 16.39
N ASN A 40 -2.30 -1.81 15.92
CA ASN A 40 -2.86 -3.15 16.06
C ASN A 40 -2.19 -4.06 15.02
N LEU A 41 -1.50 -5.11 15.48
CA LEU A 41 -0.72 -5.95 14.58
C LEU A 41 -1.60 -6.72 13.60
N ALA A 42 -2.69 -7.34 14.04
CA ALA A 42 -3.53 -8.13 13.15
C ALA A 42 -4.16 -7.32 12.03
N LYS A 43 -4.71 -6.15 12.35
CA LYS A 43 -5.39 -5.31 11.36
C LYS A 43 -4.46 -4.35 10.63
N ARG A 44 -3.18 -4.26 11.02
CA ARG A 44 -2.26 -3.20 10.58
C ARG A 44 -2.88 -1.81 10.72
N GLN A 45 -3.71 -1.63 11.75
CA GLN A 45 -4.35 -0.35 12.02
C GLN A 45 -3.40 0.50 12.85
N VAL A 46 -3.03 1.67 12.35
CA VAL A 46 -2.17 2.64 13.03
C VAL A 46 -3.02 3.76 13.60
N GLU A 47 -2.85 4.07 14.88
CA GLU A 47 -3.42 5.25 15.51
C GLU A 47 -2.31 6.16 16.03
N VAL A 48 -2.42 7.46 15.76
CA VAL A 48 -1.51 8.47 16.28
C VAL A 48 -2.08 9.02 17.57
N ALA A 49 -1.61 8.47 18.69
CA ALA A 49 -2.12 8.77 20.02
C ALA A 49 -1.67 10.16 20.53
N HIS A 50 -0.51 10.66 20.11
CA HIS A 50 -0.08 12.01 20.47
C HIS A 50 0.93 12.62 19.48
N ILE A 51 0.86 13.94 19.29
CA ILE A 51 1.89 14.74 18.63
C ILE A 51 2.15 15.95 19.52
N GLY A 52 3.42 16.23 19.85
CA GLY A 52 3.76 17.38 20.69
C GLY A 52 5.26 17.57 20.88
N CYS A 53 5.68 18.79 21.19
CA CYS A 53 7.09 19.14 21.47
C CYS A 53 7.48 19.02 22.95
N GLN A 54 6.50 18.87 23.85
CA GLN A 54 6.70 18.68 25.28
C GLN A 54 6.00 17.40 25.73
N VAL A 55 6.66 16.26 25.52
CA VAL A 55 6.16 14.96 25.99
C VAL A 55 6.80 14.65 27.33
N ASN A 56 5.98 14.47 28.36
CA ASN A 56 6.40 14.11 29.70
C ASN A 56 5.47 13.03 30.28
N GLY A 57 5.78 12.56 31.50
CA GLY A 57 5.00 11.50 32.14
C GLY A 57 3.52 11.81 32.33
N ALA A 58 3.16 13.07 32.63
CA ALA A 58 1.77 13.47 32.82
C ALA A 58 0.99 13.49 31.49
N VAL A 59 1.63 13.96 30.41
CA VAL A 59 1.08 13.87 29.05
C VAL A 59 0.86 12.41 28.68
N MET A 60 1.86 11.56 28.90
CA MET A 60 1.74 10.13 28.61
C MET A 60 0.65 9.44 29.45
N ALA A 61 0.50 9.80 30.73
CA ALA A 61 -0.60 9.29 31.56
C ALA A 61 -1.97 9.66 30.98
N GLN A 62 -2.14 10.90 30.48
CA GLN A 62 -3.38 11.28 29.81
C GLN A 62 -3.60 10.52 28.50
N VAL A 63 -2.54 10.33 27.72
CA VAL A 63 -2.60 9.52 26.50
C VAL A 63 -3.00 8.08 26.81
N ALA A 64 -2.48 7.48 27.88
CA ALA A 64 -2.89 6.15 28.33
C ALA A 64 -4.39 6.10 28.66
N ARG A 65 -4.92 7.12 29.36
CA ARG A 65 -6.37 7.20 29.66
C ARG A 65 -7.20 7.24 28.38
N ASN A 66 -6.81 8.07 27.42
CA ASN A 66 -7.53 8.17 26.14
C ASN A 66 -7.48 6.83 25.37
N MET A 67 -6.31 6.19 25.32
CA MET A 67 -6.15 4.90 24.62
C MET A 67 -6.93 3.75 25.28
N THR A 68 -7.19 3.84 26.58
CA THR A 68 -7.88 2.81 27.38
C THR A 68 -9.34 3.16 27.66
N ASP A 69 -9.85 4.24 27.07
CA ASP A 69 -11.24 4.63 27.24
C ASP A 69 -12.20 3.48 26.85
N SER A 70 -13.19 3.25 27.71
CA SER A 70 -14.12 2.13 27.56
C SER A 70 -15.05 2.24 26.34
N TYR A 71 -15.28 3.44 25.82
CA TYR A 71 -16.15 3.70 24.69
C TYR A 71 -15.37 3.67 23.38
N ASP A 72 -14.35 4.50 23.25
CA ASP A 72 -13.63 4.77 21.99
C ASP A 72 -12.12 4.51 22.03
N GLY A 73 -11.59 4.03 23.16
CA GLY A 73 -10.16 3.80 23.31
C GLY A 73 -9.59 2.77 22.33
N PHE A 74 -8.48 3.11 21.69
CA PHE A 74 -7.81 2.24 20.71
C PHE A 74 -7.45 0.84 21.25
N LEU A 75 -7.17 0.74 22.54
CA LEU A 75 -6.77 -0.50 23.20
C LEU A 75 -7.96 -1.34 23.69
N LYS A 76 -9.20 -0.93 23.42
CA LYS A 76 -10.40 -1.68 23.79
C LYS A 76 -10.38 -3.11 23.22
N GLY A 77 -10.45 -4.13 24.08
CA GLY A 77 -10.41 -5.52 23.64
C GLY A 77 -9.03 -6.03 23.21
N ARG A 78 -7.96 -5.25 23.42
CA ARG A 78 -6.57 -5.69 23.27
C ARG A 78 -6.09 -6.22 24.62
N ARG A 79 -5.14 -7.17 24.60
CA ARG A 79 -4.59 -7.80 25.81
C ARG A 79 -3.14 -7.47 26.04
N PHE A 80 -2.38 -7.22 24.98
CA PHE A 80 -0.94 -6.96 25.07
C PHE A 80 -0.59 -5.63 24.42
N PHE A 81 0.22 -4.84 25.11
CA PHE A 81 0.83 -3.62 24.61
C PHE A 81 2.35 -3.79 24.62
N VAL A 82 2.94 -3.84 23.43
CA VAL A 82 4.37 -4.02 23.25
C VAL A 82 5.02 -2.66 23.02
N CYS A 83 6.02 -2.33 23.80
CA CYS A 83 6.81 -1.11 23.62
C CYS A 83 8.28 -1.38 23.95
N ASP A 84 9.14 -0.42 23.63
CA ASP A 84 10.53 -0.46 24.05
C ASP A 84 10.70 0.01 25.52
N HIS A 85 11.94 0.34 25.88
CA HIS A 85 12.30 0.85 27.21
C HIS A 85 12.37 2.37 27.28
N ASP A 86 11.69 3.10 26.38
CA ASP A 86 11.68 4.57 26.41
C ASP A 86 11.18 5.08 27.78
N PRO A 87 11.89 6.01 28.43
CA PRO A 87 11.52 6.55 29.74
C PRO A 87 10.16 7.26 29.76
N LEU A 88 9.61 7.63 28.62
CA LEU A 88 8.26 8.19 28.48
C LEU A 88 7.17 7.17 28.86
N TYR A 89 7.44 5.86 28.76
CA TYR A 89 6.59 4.79 29.28
C TYR A 89 6.73 4.66 30.81
N THR A 90 6.29 5.70 31.51
CA THR A 90 6.40 5.82 32.97
C THR A 90 5.69 4.68 33.71
N LYS A 91 5.99 4.54 35.01
CA LYS A 91 5.27 3.59 35.87
C LYS A 91 3.76 3.88 35.88
N GLU A 92 3.37 5.16 35.93
CA GLU A 92 1.96 5.57 35.89
C GLU A 92 1.30 5.17 34.56
N PHE A 93 1.95 5.43 33.42
CA PHE A 93 1.47 5.00 32.12
C PHE A 93 1.18 3.49 32.07
N ARG A 94 2.16 2.68 32.50
CA ARG A 94 2.04 1.22 32.50
C ARG A 94 0.96 0.73 33.47
N GLN A 95 0.79 1.39 34.60
CA GLN A 95 -0.26 1.07 35.56
C GLN A 95 -1.65 1.32 34.97
N ILE A 96 -1.88 2.45 34.30
CA ILE A 96 -3.16 2.76 33.64
C ILE A 96 -3.53 1.67 32.62
N LEU A 97 -2.57 1.24 31.80
CA LEU A 97 -2.80 0.14 30.86
C LEU A 97 -3.13 -1.16 31.58
N THR A 98 -2.38 -1.52 32.62
CA THR A 98 -2.60 -2.75 33.38
C THR A 98 -3.96 -2.76 34.08
N ASP A 99 -4.37 -1.63 34.67
CA ASP A 99 -5.67 -1.45 35.32
C ASP A 99 -6.84 -1.58 34.33
N SER A 100 -6.61 -1.23 33.06
CA SER A 100 -7.58 -1.43 31.97
C SER A 100 -7.59 -2.86 31.41
N GLY A 101 -6.77 -3.76 31.94
CA GLY A 101 -6.67 -5.16 31.48
C GLY A 101 -5.69 -5.38 30.32
N VAL A 102 -4.82 -4.41 30.02
CA VAL A 102 -3.81 -4.49 28.98
C VAL A 102 -2.43 -4.72 29.60
N GLU A 103 -1.85 -5.90 29.36
CA GLU A 103 -0.52 -6.26 29.86
C GLU A 103 0.56 -5.57 29.02
N VAL A 104 1.47 -4.84 29.68
CA VAL A 104 2.59 -4.17 29.03
C VAL A 104 3.78 -5.13 28.91
N ILE A 105 4.16 -5.44 27.68
CA ILE A 105 5.33 -6.26 27.35
C ILE A 105 6.43 -5.33 26.84
N GLN A 106 7.51 -5.19 27.60
CA GLN A 106 8.67 -4.43 27.14
C GLN A 106 9.60 -5.34 26.33
N THR A 107 10.03 -4.87 25.15
CA THR A 107 11.04 -5.58 24.34
C THR A 107 12.36 -5.69 25.10
N ARG A 108 13.19 -6.69 24.79
CA ARG A 108 14.50 -6.79 25.45
C ARG A 108 15.33 -5.55 25.11
N VAL A 109 16.01 -5.03 26.12
CA VAL A 109 16.94 -3.91 25.95
C VAL A 109 17.95 -4.25 24.85
N GLY A 110 18.08 -3.38 23.84
CA GLY A 110 19.01 -3.57 22.72
C GLY A 110 18.57 -4.56 21.64
N CYS A 111 17.29 -4.98 21.61
CA CYS A 111 16.73 -5.86 20.57
C CYS A 111 15.67 -5.15 19.70
N PRO A 112 16.07 -4.21 18.81
CA PRO A 112 15.15 -3.45 17.95
C PRO A 112 14.25 -4.35 17.09
N GLN A 113 14.76 -5.49 16.63
CA GLN A 113 13.99 -6.49 15.88
C GLN A 113 12.68 -6.94 16.56
N GLN A 114 12.59 -6.87 17.89
CA GLN A 114 11.37 -7.24 18.61
C GLN A 114 10.25 -6.18 18.48
N ASN A 115 10.60 -4.95 18.10
CA ASN A 115 9.69 -3.87 17.71
C ASN A 115 9.64 -3.66 16.19
N GLY A 116 10.11 -4.62 15.38
CA GLY A 116 10.35 -4.42 13.95
C GLY A 116 9.14 -3.97 13.13
N TYR A 117 7.90 -4.25 13.60
CA TYR A 117 6.69 -3.73 12.96
C TYR A 117 6.55 -2.20 13.11
N ALA A 118 6.79 -1.66 14.32
CA ALA A 118 6.72 -0.23 14.54
C ALA A 118 7.88 0.49 13.85
N GLU A 119 9.10 -0.06 13.95
CA GLU A 119 10.28 0.50 13.27
C GLU A 119 10.10 0.54 11.75
N SER A 120 9.50 -0.49 11.15
CA SER A 120 9.19 -0.52 9.72
C SER A 120 8.22 0.59 9.31
N ILE A 121 7.22 0.88 10.14
CA ILE A 121 6.26 1.98 9.88
C ILE A 121 6.93 3.34 10.04
N VAL A 122 7.77 3.51 11.07
CA VAL A 122 8.58 4.73 11.25
C VAL A 122 9.48 4.98 10.04
N SER A 123 10.15 3.94 9.54
CA SER A 123 10.99 4.06 8.36
C SER A 123 10.17 4.41 7.11
N ALA A 124 8.99 3.78 6.94
CA ALA A 124 8.11 4.05 5.82
C ALA A 124 7.57 5.49 5.82
N ILE A 125 6.99 5.96 6.93
CA ILE A 125 6.45 7.34 7.02
C ILE A 125 7.54 8.39 6.84
N LYS A 126 8.75 8.13 7.36
CA LYS A 126 9.88 9.05 7.17
C LYS A 126 10.28 9.14 5.71
N ARG A 127 10.59 8.00 5.10
CA ARG A 127 11.05 7.93 3.71
C ARG A 127 10.00 8.39 2.70
N GLU A 128 8.73 8.11 2.93
CA GLU A 128 7.67 8.32 1.94
C GLU A 128 6.97 9.68 2.10
N CYS A 129 7.02 10.31 3.29
CA CYS A 129 6.29 11.54 3.57
C CYS A 129 7.15 12.59 4.27
N ILE A 130 7.64 12.31 5.48
CA ILE A 130 8.24 13.34 6.35
C ILE A 130 9.53 13.92 5.77
N ASP A 131 10.41 13.08 5.21
CA ASP A 131 11.72 13.52 4.68
C ASP A 131 11.60 14.35 3.39
N HIS A 132 10.41 14.37 2.77
CA HIS A 132 10.11 15.17 1.59
C HIS A 132 9.44 16.52 1.92
N MET A 133 9.22 16.82 3.20
CA MET A 133 8.44 17.98 3.64
C MET A 133 9.21 18.84 4.66
N ILE A 134 9.06 20.16 4.53
CA ILE A 134 9.50 21.10 5.57
C ILE A 134 8.25 21.60 6.31
N PHE A 135 8.21 21.35 7.62
CA PHE A 135 7.07 21.74 8.45
C PHE A 135 7.28 23.11 9.08
N PHE A 136 6.29 23.98 8.98
CA PHE A 136 6.31 25.33 9.57
C PHE A 136 5.39 25.48 10.79
N SER A 137 4.64 24.43 11.13
CA SER A 137 3.75 24.41 12.29
C SER A 137 3.41 22.99 12.73
N GLU A 138 3.00 22.82 14.00
CA GLU A 138 2.43 21.56 14.49
C GLU A 138 1.20 21.14 13.65
N LYS A 139 0.36 22.10 13.23
CA LYS A 139 -0.82 21.82 12.42
C LYS A 139 -0.47 21.20 11.06
N SER A 140 0.58 21.68 10.40
CA SER A 140 1.07 21.06 9.16
C SER A 140 1.61 19.65 9.38
N LEU A 141 2.32 19.42 10.50
CA LEU A 141 2.79 18.08 10.86
C LEU A 141 1.63 17.13 11.11
N ARG A 142 0.65 17.53 11.94
CA ARG A 142 -0.56 16.75 12.22
C ARG A 142 -1.31 16.39 10.94
N ARG A 143 -1.44 17.34 10.02
CA ARG A 143 -2.10 17.11 8.73
C ARG A 143 -1.36 16.07 7.89
N ALA A 144 -0.04 16.22 7.71
CA ALA A 144 0.75 15.30 6.91
C ALA A 144 0.74 13.88 7.49
N VAL A 145 0.93 13.76 8.81
CA VAL A 145 0.85 12.47 9.50
C VAL A 145 -0.55 11.87 9.39
N GLY A 146 -1.62 12.66 9.55
CA GLY A 146 -3.00 12.20 9.39
C GLY A 146 -3.28 11.69 7.98
N GLN A 147 -2.87 12.44 6.95
CA GLN A 147 -3.02 12.02 5.54
C GLN A 147 -2.21 10.75 5.23
N TYR A 148 -1.01 10.62 5.79
CA TYR A 148 -0.23 9.39 5.64
C TYR A 148 -0.94 8.19 6.27
N VAL A 149 -1.50 8.35 7.47
CA VAL A 149 -2.24 7.27 8.16
C VAL A 149 -3.50 6.89 7.38
N GLU A 150 -4.23 7.87 6.83
CA GLU A 150 -5.39 7.64 5.97
C GLU A 150 -5.00 6.85 4.71
N HIS A 151 -3.95 7.27 4.01
CA HIS A 151 -3.39 6.53 2.88
C HIS A 151 -2.95 5.11 3.29
N PHE A 152 -2.30 4.97 4.44
CA PHE A 152 -1.85 3.67 4.97
C PHE A 152 -3.03 2.73 5.24
N HIS A 153 -4.18 3.23 5.68
CA HIS A 153 -5.37 2.42 5.98
C HIS A 153 -6.20 2.08 4.75
N HIS A 154 -6.39 3.06 3.85
CA HIS A 154 -7.43 3.03 2.83
C HIS A 154 -6.92 2.77 1.41
N GLU A 155 -5.63 2.96 1.15
CA GLU A 155 -5.07 2.91 -0.20
C GLU A 155 -3.84 2.00 -0.32
N ARG A 156 -3.06 1.88 0.76
CA ARG A 156 -1.82 1.09 0.73
C ARG A 156 -2.10 -0.41 0.81
N ASN A 157 -1.48 -1.17 -0.08
CA ASN A 157 -1.43 -2.63 0.00
C ASN A 157 -0.46 -3.07 1.11
N HIS A 158 -0.89 -4.01 1.96
CA HIS A 158 -0.06 -4.55 3.04
C HIS A 158 0.40 -5.96 2.71
N GLN A 159 1.68 -6.12 2.36
CA GLN A 159 2.27 -7.44 2.05
C GLN A 159 2.08 -8.47 3.17
N GLY A 160 2.11 -8.02 4.43
CA GLY A 160 1.87 -8.88 5.59
C GLY A 160 0.40 -9.22 5.86
N LEU A 161 -0.51 -8.81 4.97
CA LEU A 161 -1.94 -9.14 4.91
C LEU A 161 -2.33 -9.63 3.51
N ASP A 162 -1.45 -10.38 2.84
CA ASP A 162 -1.69 -10.88 1.47
C ASP A 162 -2.01 -9.77 0.44
N ASN A 163 -1.39 -8.60 0.63
CA ASN A 163 -1.62 -7.38 -0.17
C ASN A 163 -3.05 -6.82 -0.08
N LEU A 164 -3.79 -7.12 0.98
CA LEU A 164 -5.08 -6.50 1.24
C LEU A 164 -4.93 -5.08 1.78
N ILE A 165 -5.95 -4.26 1.50
CA ILE A 165 -6.16 -2.96 2.13
C ILE A 165 -6.98 -3.20 3.40
N PRO A 166 -6.50 -2.82 4.60
CA PRO A 166 -7.14 -3.11 5.88
C PRO A 166 -8.54 -2.50 6.03
N PHE A 167 -8.71 -1.28 5.52
CA PHE A 167 -9.94 -0.53 5.62
C PHE A 167 -10.22 0.08 4.25
N PRO A 168 -10.58 -0.68 3.22
CA PRO A 168 -10.84 -0.08 1.91
C PRO A 168 -12.00 0.92 2.06
N ASN A 169 -11.84 2.12 1.49
CA ASN A 169 -12.97 3.03 1.39
C ASN A 169 -14.07 2.31 0.61
N SER A 170 -15.25 2.13 1.22
CA SER A 170 -16.40 1.60 0.49
C SER A 170 -16.64 2.51 -0.71
N PRO A 171 -16.66 2.00 -1.95
CA PRO A 171 -17.08 2.81 -3.09
C PRO A 171 -18.46 3.38 -2.74
N GLN A 172 -18.64 4.70 -2.87
CA GLN A 172 -19.99 5.27 -2.80
C GLN A 172 -20.83 4.54 -3.83
N ALA A 173 -21.85 3.79 -3.38
CA ALA A 173 -22.83 3.18 -4.26
C ALA A 173 -23.48 4.30 -5.07
N SER A 174 -23.13 4.38 -6.36
CA SER A 174 -24.00 5.01 -7.34
C SER A 174 -25.35 4.30 -7.27
N ASN A 175 -26.48 4.99 -7.43
CA ASN A 175 -27.80 4.34 -7.41
C ASN A 175 -28.09 3.59 -8.74
N SER A 176 -27.18 2.76 -9.23
CA SER A 176 -27.27 2.19 -10.57
C SER A 176 -27.79 0.75 -10.55
N SER A 177 -28.59 0.35 -11.53
CA SER A 177 -29.25 -0.97 -11.52
C SER A 177 -28.31 -2.13 -11.90
N GLY A 178 -26.99 -1.93 -11.86
CA GLY A 178 -25.98 -2.91 -12.25
C GLY A 178 -25.78 -3.97 -11.18
N ILE A 179 -25.53 -5.22 -11.61
CA ILE A 179 -25.05 -6.25 -10.69
C ILE A 179 -23.63 -5.82 -10.25
N ASP A 180 -23.42 -5.78 -8.93
CA ASP A 180 -22.19 -5.32 -8.23
C ASP A 180 -21.92 -3.80 -8.28
N ASP A 181 -22.98 -3.04 -8.05
CA ASP A 181 -23.04 -1.58 -7.86
C ASP A 181 -22.17 -1.09 -6.67
N GLY A 182 -20.86 -0.95 -6.88
CA GLY A 182 -19.92 -0.44 -5.88
C GLY A 182 -19.30 -1.50 -4.96
N LEU A 183 -19.30 -2.78 -5.34
CA LEU A 183 -18.46 -3.77 -4.66
C LEU A 183 -17.02 -3.60 -5.14
N GLY A 184 -16.14 -3.09 -4.26
CA GLY A 184 -14.71 -3.18 -4.46
C GLY A 184 -14.34 -4.65 -4.67
N LEU A 185 -13.86 -4.98 -5.86
CA LEU A 185 -13.35 -6.32 -6.16
C LEU A 185 -12.27 -6.65 -5.12
N PHE A 186 -12.50 -7.72 -4.35
CA PHE A 186 -11.46 -8.29 -3.50
C PHE A 186 -10.25 -8.64 -4.38
N ASN A 187 -9.06 -8.22 -3.94
CA ASN A 187 -7.82 -8.27 -4.70
C ASN A 187 -7.56 -9.65 -5.32
N PHE A 188 -7.40 -9.66 -6.65
CA PHE A 188 -6.41 -10.31 -7.54
C PHE A 188 -5.65 -11.62 -7.20
N ALA A 189 -5.89 -12.31 -6.07
CA ALA A 189 -5.11 -13.47 -5.61
C ALA A 189 -5.93 -14.73 -5.24
N ASP A 190 -7.26 -14.72 -5.35
CA ASP A 190 -8.10 -15.86 -4.94
C ASP A 190 -7.87 -17.18 -5.71
N GLN A 191 -7.04 -17.19 -6.76
CA GLN A 191 -6.62 -18.42 -7.46
C GLN A 191 -5.12 -18.69 -7.45
N TYR A 192 -4.31 -17.94 -6.67
CA TYR A 192 -2.87 -18.20 -6.58
C TYR A 192 -2.59 -19.40 -5.64
N LEU A 193 -2.51 -20.58 -6.25
CA LEU A 193 -2.08 -21.84 -5.63
C LEU A 193 -0.68 -22.20 -6.15
N GLY A 194 0.38 -21.55 -5.67
CA GLY A 194 1.75 -21.85 -6.15
C GLY A 194 2.85 -21.23 -5.30
N ASN A 195 3.98 -21.93 -5.16
CA ASN A 195 4.98 -21.68 -4.12
C ASN A 195 5.77 -20.38 -4.30
N ALA A 196 5.68 -19.51 -3.29
CA ALA A 196 6.55 -18.37 -2.96
C ALA A 196 6.78 -17.32 -4.07
N PRO A 197 6.21 -16.11 -3.95
CA PRO A 197 6.76 -14.96 -4.65
C PRO A 197 8.11 -14.58 -3.98
N ASP A 198 9.17 -14.75 -4.75
CA ASP A 198 10.48 -14.06 -4.67
C ASP A 198 10.63 -13.12 -3.46
N GLN A 199 11.19 -13.66 -2.37
CA GLN A 199 11.59 -12.87 -1.21
C GLN A 199 12.85 -12.10 -1.60
N GLY A 200 12.71 -10.79 -1.84
CA GLY A 200 13.81 -9.86 -2.08
C GLY A 200 14.82 -9.78 -0.94
N ALA A 201 15.62 -10.83 -0.77
CA ALA A 201 16.83 -10.85 0.02
C ALA A 201 18.00 -10.40 -0.88
N ILE A 202 18.69 -9.35 -0.47
CA ILE A 202 19.98 -8.96 -1.04
C ILE A 202 20.96 -10.09 -0.69
N GLU A 203 21.43 -10.83 -1.70
CA GLU A 203 22.55 -11.76 -1.50
C GLU A 203 23.80 -10.94 -1.19
N HIS A 204 24.40 -11.18 -0.03
CA HIS A 204 25.63 -10.54 0.38
C HIS A 204 26.76 -11.03 -0.53
N GLY A 205 27.22 -10.19 -1.47
CA GLY A 205 28.51 -10.40 -2.14
C GLY A 205 28.63 -10.08 -3.62
N ASP A 206 27.59 -9.69 -4.35
CA ASP A 206 27.73 -9.40 -5.78
C ASP A 206 27.79 -7.89 -6.09
N SER A 207 28.77 -7.49 -6.89
CA SER A 207 29.22 -6.11 -7.11
C SER A 207 28.34 -5.30 -8.08
N SER A 208 27.03 -5.54 -8.11
CA SER A 208 26.07 -4.66 -8.77
C SER A 208 25.13 -4.07 -7.72
N LEU A 209 25.18 -2.75 -7.54
CA LEU A 209 24.39 -2.01 -6.55
C LEU A 209 22.86 -2.17 -6.72
N PHE A 210 22.43 -2.76 -7.83
CA PHE A 210 21.08 -3.24 -8.08
C PHE A 210 21.19 -4.51 -8.91
N PRO A 211 20.54 -5.63 -8.54
CA PRO A 211 20.39 -6.72 -9.48
C PRO A 211 19.68 -6.17 -10.72
N ILE A 212 20.35 -6.17 -11.87
CA ILE A 212 19.67 -5.98 -13.14
C ILE A 212 18.74 -7.18 -13.27
N ARG A 213 17.47 -7.01 -12.91
CA ARG A 213 16.45 -8.01 -13.20
C ARG A 213 16.44 -8.15 -14.73
N PRO A 214 16.73 -9.32 -15.31
CA PRO A 214 16.45 -9.56 -16.70
C PRO A 214 14.93 -9.46 -16.82
N ILE A 215 14.42 -8.33 -17.32
CA ILE A 215 13.01 -8.21 -17.66
C ILE A 215 12.82 -9.13 -18.85
N ALA A 216 12.36 -10.35 -18.58
CA ALA A 216 12.24 -11.39 -19.60
C ALA A 216 11.15 -11.05 -20.63
N ILE A 217 10.33 -10.03 -20.36
CA ILE A 217 9.22 -9.58 -21.21
C ILE A 217 9.15 -8.06 -21.20
N SER A 218 9.31 -7.43 -22.35
CA SER A 218 9.18 -5.98 -22.53
C SER A 218 8.11 -5.66 -23.56
N THR A 219 7.63 -4.42 -23.56
CA THR A 219 6.83 -3.87 -24.65
C THR A 219 7.56 -2.71 -25.31
N ASP A 220 7.35 -2.53 -26.61
CA ASP A 220 7.84 -1.37 -27.36
C ASP A 220 7.12 -0.06 -26.98
N LYS A 221 5.89 -0.16 -26.44
CA LYS A 221 5.04 0.99 -26.09
C LYS A 221 4.32 0.77 -24.78
N TYR A 222 4.53 1.68 -23.84
CA TYR A 222 3.77 1.78 -22.58
C TYR A 222 2.68 2.85 -22.63
N PHE A 223 2.65 3.63 -23.70
CA PHE A 223 1.66 4.67 -23.96
C PHE A 223 1.22 4.60 -25.41
N VAL A 224 -0.10 4.65 -25.65
CA VAL A 224 -0.71 4.52 -26.97
C VAL A 224 -1.75 5.63 -27.15
N GLU A 225 -1.66 6.32 -28.29
CA GLU A 225 -2.68 7.28 -28.72
C GLU A 225 -3.50 6.69 -29.86
N LEU A 226 -4.82 6.74 -29.73
CA LEU A 226 -5.78 6.30 -30.74
C LEU A 226 -6.59 7.50 -31.23
N SER A 227 -6.93 7.48 -32.51
CA SER A 227 -7.88 8.43 -33.09
C SER A 227 -8.82 7.72 -34.07
N GLY A 228 -10.06 8.20 -34.11
CA GLY A 228 -11.08 7.62 -34.97
C GLY A 228 -12.22 8.58 -35.21
N LYS A 229 -12.84 8.45 -36.38
CA LYS A 229 -14.01 9.26 -36.74
C LYS A 229 -15.25 8.69 -36.07
N VAL A 230 -16.06 9.53 -35.45
CA VAL A 230 -17.33 9.11 -34.81
C VAL A 230 -18.21 8.33 -35.79
N GLY A 231 -18.67 7.13 -35.38
CA GLY A 231 -19.45 6.22 -36.22
C GLY A 231 -18.73 5.67 -37.46
N GLY A 232 -17.41 5.87 -37.57
CA GLY A 232 -16.58 5.49 -38.72
C GLY A 232 -15.37 4.66 -38.34
N SER A 233 -14.40 4.52 -39.25
CA SER A 233 -13.18 3.73 -39.00
C SER A 233 -12.22 4.44 -38.05
N SER A 234 -11.61 3.68 -37.13
CA SER A 234 -10.44 4.10 -36.36
C SER A 234 -9.14 3.60 -36.99
N THR A 235 -8.02 4.28 -36.72
CA THR A 235 -6.70 3.75 -37.06
C THR A 235 -6.19 2.86 -35.92
N PRO A 236 -6.00 1.55 -36.12
CA PRO A 236 -5.49 0.68 -35.07
C PRO A 236 -4.00 0.94 -34.79
N VAL A 237 -3.59 0.77 -33.53
CA VAL A 237 -2.19 0.87 -33.12
C VAL A 237 -1.70 -0.46 -32.59
N ASN A 238 -0.58 -0.91 -33.13
CA ASN A 238 0.08 -2.14 -32.70
C ASN A 238 1.07 -1.87 -31.56
N VAL A 239 1.02 -2.74 -30.56
CA VAL A 239 1.96 -2.86 -29.45
C VAL A 239 2.61 -4.23 -29.55
N VAL A 240 3.93 -4.29 -29.45
CA VAL A 240 4.72 -5.51 -29.57
C VAL A 240 5.25 -5.89 -28.21
N LEU A 241 4.83 -7.06 -27.72
CA LEU A 241 5.45 -7.73 -26.59
C LEU A 241 6.66 -8.50 -27.10
N THR A 242 7.81 -8.30 -26.47
CA THR A 242 9.06 -9.00 -26.80
C THR A 242 9.49 -9.80 -25.60
N THR A 243 9.83 -11.06 -25.83
CA THR A 243 10.38 -11.94 -24.79
C THR A 243 11.86 -12.19 -25.03
N ALA A 244 12.64 -12.13 -23.96
CA ALA A 244 14.04 -12.50 -23.96
C ALA A 244 14.16 -13.99 -23.56
N ALA A 245 15.15 -14.33 -22.74
CA ALA A 245 15.40 -15.68 -22.25
C ALA A 245 14.36 -16.13 -21.20
N LEU A 246 13.09 -16.23 -21.58
CA LEU A 246 12.08 -16.90 -20.76
C LEU A 246 12.49 -18.36 -20.53
N ALA A 247 12.31 -18.85 -19.31
CA ALA A 247 12.58 -20.25 -18.96
C ALA A 247 11.60 -21.25 -19.62
N GLY A 248 10.44 -20.78 -20.09
CA GLY A 248 9.40 -21.57 -20.73
C GLY A 248 8.36 -20.69 -21.43
N SER A 249 7.35 -21.32 -22.03
CA SER A 249 6.21 -20.58 -22.60
C SER A 249 5.33 -20.02 -21.49
N LEU A 250 4.81 -18.81 -21.68
CA LEU A 250 4.04 -18.10 -20.66
C LEU A 250 2.72 -17.60 -21.27
N ALA A 251 1.58 -18.01 -20.71
CA ALA A 251 0.31 -17.48 -21.17
C ALA A 251 0.09 -16.05 -20.68
N TYR A 252 -0.66 -15.29 -21.46
CA TYR A 252 -1.07 -13.95 -21.09
C TYR A 252 -2.55 -13.72 -21.39
N GLU A 253 -3.12 -12.79 -20.63
CA GLU A 253 -4.47 -12.28 -20.79
C GLU A 253 -4.46 -10.76 -20.63
N VAL A 254 -5.09 -10.07 -21.57
CA VAL A 254 -5.30 -8.62 -21.54
C VAL A 254 -6.53 -8.34 -20.68
N ARG A 255 -6.33 -7.55 -19.62
CA ARG A 255 -7.36 -7.08 -18.71
C ARG A 255 -7.52 -5.57 -18.86
N MET A 256 -8.75 -5.10 -18.87
CA MET A 256 -9.08 -3.67 -18.91
C MET A 256 -10.40 -3.44 -18.17
N ASN A 257 -10.65 -2.20 -17.77
CA ASN A 257 -11.88 -1.84 -17.09
C ASN A 257 -13.09 -2.06 -18.02
N ASN A 258 -14.17 -2.64 -17.50
CA ASN A 258 -15.38 -2.90 -18.28
C ASN A 258 -16.13 -1.62 -18.68
N THR A 259 -15.78 -0.47 -18.09
CA THR A 259 -16.25 0.86 -18.51
C THR A 259 -15.57 1.36 -19.79
N VAL A 260 -14.60 0.61 -20.32
CA VAL A 260 -13.85 0.95 -21.54
C VAL A 260 -14.44 0.15 -22.71
N ASP A 261 -15.69 0.45 -23.06
CA ASP A 261 -16.39 -0.13 -24.21
C ASP A 261 -15.88 0.41 -25.56
N TRP A 262 -15.20 1.55 -25.50
CA TRP A 262 -14.58 2.24 -26.63
C TRP A 262 -13.22 1.65 -27.05
N LEU A 263 -12.63 0.71 -26.31
CA LEU A 263 -11.33 0.12 -26.65
C LEU A 263 -11.45 -1.39 -26.87
N SER A 264 -10.85 -1.86 -27.96
CA SER A 264 -10.71 -3.29 -28.24
C SER A 264 -9.25 -3.66 -28.44
N VAL A 265 -8.84 -4.80 -27.88
CA VAL A 265 -7.47 -5.31 -27.97
C VAL A 265 -7.52 -6.74 -28.50
N ALA A 266 -6.78 -7.01 -29.57
CA ALA A 266 -6.71 -8.34 -30.18
C ALA A 266 -5.25 -8.76 -30.46
N PRO A 267 -4.87 -10.01 -30.16
CA PRO A 267 -5.62 -11.00 -29.38
C PRO A 267 -5.65 -10.63 -27.88
N SER A 268 -6.78 -10.87 -27.22
CA SER A 268 -6.95 -10.60 -25.78
C SER A 268 -6.33 -11.67 -24.89
N THR A 269 -6.00 -12.83 -25.43
CA THR A 269 -5.28 -13.91 -24.74
C THR A 269 -4.27 -14.54 -25.69
N GLY A 270 -3.17 -15.07 -25.18
CA GLY A 270 -2.20 -15.79 -25.99
C GLY A 270 -1.12 -16.46 -25.16
N THR A 271 -0.07 -16.93 -25.82
CA THR A 271 1.08 -17.56 -25.17
C THR A 271 2.37 -17.05 -25.80
N LEU A 272 3.28 -16.53 -24.98
CA LEU A 272 4.59 -16.09 -25.41
C LEU A 272 5.60 -17.22 -25.28
N SER A 273 6.34 -17.51 -26.35
CA SER A 273 7.46 -18.45 -26.33
C SER A 273 8.77 -17.72 -26.02
N PRO A 274 9.82 -18.39 -25.49
CA PRO A 274 11.12 -17.76 -25.32
C PRO A 274 11.68 -17.17 -26.62
N ASN A 275 12.33 -16.01 -26.55
CA ASN A 275 12.90 -15.28 -27.69
C ASN A 275 11.89 -15.02 -28.84
N SER A 276 10.62 -14.78 -28.50
CA SER A 276 9.55 -14.50 -29.46
C SER A 276 8.94 -13.11 -29.26
N THR A 277 8.20 -12.67 -30.27
CA THR A 277 7.39 -11.45 -30.21
C THR A 277 5.92 -11.77 -30.43
N GLN A 278 5.06 -10.98 -29.79
CA GLN A 278 3.62 -11.04 -29.93
C GLN A 278 3.06 -9.65 -30.14
N MET A 279 2.25 -9.50 -31.19
CA MET A 279 1.59 -8.25 -31.49
C MET A 279 0.21 -8.20 -30.84
N LEU A 280 -0.09 -7.09 -30.19
CA LEU A 280 -1.41 -6.68 -29.72
C LEU A 280 -1.87 -5.50 -30.56
N THR A 281 -3.04 -5.60 -31.17
CA THR A 281 -3.66 -4.54 -31.95
C THR A 281 -4.73 -3.87 -31.11
N LEU A 282 -4.53 -2.60 -30.79
CA LEU A 282 -5.47 -1.75 -30.07
C LEU A 282 -6.29 -0.95 -31.08
N THR A 283 -7.62 -0.99 -30.96
CA THR A 283 -8.55 -0.37 -31.89
C THR A 283 -9.63 0.39 -31.12
N LEU A 284 -9.90 1.63 -31.53
CA LEU A 284 -10.93 2.50 -30.97
C LEU A 284 -12.30 2.16 -31.58
N GLN A 285 -13.26 1.81 -30.73
CA GLN A 285 -14.65 1.57 -31.09
C GLN A 285 -15.40 2.91 -31.07
N THR A 286 -15.73 3.42 -32.25
CA THR A 286 -16.27 4.78 -32.44
C THR A 286 -17.80 4.85 -32.46
N ALA A 287 -18.49 3.71 -32.32
CA ALA A 287 -19.93 3.60 -32.53
C ALA A 287 -20.76 4.30 -31.43
N SER A 288 -20.26 4.34 -30.20
CA SER A 288 -20.91 4.95 -29.03
C SER A 288 -20.34 6.33 -28.64
N LEU A 289 -19.37 6.84 -29.40
CA LEU A 289 -18.63 8.07 -29.04
C LEU A 289 -19.23 9.33 -29.64
N SER A 290 -19.00 10.47 -28.99
CA SER A 290 -19.35 11.81 -29.49
C SER A 290 -18.10 12.54 -29.97
N SER A 291 -18.27 13.47 -30.93
CA SER A 291 -17.14 14.24 -31.48
C SER A 291 -16.57 15.18 -30.41
N GLY A 292 -15.27 15.12 -30.20
CA GLY A 292 -14.55 15.84 -29.15
C GLY A 292 -14.38 15.08 -27.84
N ASP A 293 -14.85 13.82 -27.74
CA ASP A 293 -14.62 12.99 -26.56
C ASP A 293 -13.13 12.69 -26.41
N LYS A 294 -12.62 12.95 -25.19
CA LYS A 294 -11.28 12.57 -24.75
C LYS A 294 -11.39 11.45 -23.75
N LEU A 295 -10.77 10.32 -24.07
CA LEU A 295 -10.93 9.08 -23.32
C LEU A 295 -9.56 8.57 -22.87
N GLU A 296 -9.49 8.06 -21.65
CA GLU A 296 -8.28 7.51 -21.08
C GLU A 296 -8.58 6.15 -20.44
N ALA A 297 -7.69 5.19 -20.66
CA ALA A 297 -7.77 3.85 -20.09
C ALA A 297 -6.38 3.30 -19.79
N THR A 298 -6.33 2.28 -18.95
CA THR A 298 -5.15 1.45 -18.75
C THR A 298 -5.52 0.00 -19.03
N ILE A 299 -4.74 -0.64 -19.90
CA ILE A 299 -4.82 -2.08 -20.12
C ILE A 299 -3.65 -2.76 -19.40
N LEU A 300 -3.90 -3.94 -18.85
CA LEU A 300 -2.91 -4.77 -18.19
C LEU A 300 -2.75 -6.07 -18.98
N VAL A 301 -1.56 -6.31 -19.52
CA VAL A 301 -1.21 -7.63 -20.04
C VAL A 301 -0.73 -8.46 -18.86
N ARG A 302 -1.57 -9.36 -18.35
CA ARG A 302 -1.28 -10.22 -17.19
C ARG A 302 -0.72 -11.55 -17.66
N PHE A 303 0.30 -12.05 -16.97
CA PHE A 303 0.93 -13.33 -17.25
C PHE A 303 0.66 -14.36 -16.13
N ASP A 304 0.77 -15.64 -16.46
CA ASP A 304 0.50 -16.74 -15.51
C ASP A 304 1.49 -16.81 -14.34
N ASP A 305 2.69 -16.24 -14.50
CA ASP A 305 3.72 -16.15 -13.46
C ASP A 305 3.45 -15.00 -12.46
N GLY A 306 2.34 -14.29 -12.64
CA GLY A 306 1.89 -13.22 -11.76
C GLY A 306 2.42 -11.84 -12.13
N PHE A 307 3.27 -11.71 -13.16
CA PHE A 307 3.69 -10.41 -13.66
C PHE A 307 2.62 -9.76 -14.55
N SER A 308 2.71 -8.44 -14.71
CA SER A 308 1.84 -7.70 -15.61
C SER A 308 2.55 -6.49 -16.22
N ILE A 309 2.22 -6.19 -17.48
CA ILE A 309 2.68 -4.99 -18.17
C ILE A 309 1.50 -4.02 -18.30
N PRO A 310 1.56 -2.83 -17.65
CA PRO A 310 0.57 -1.78 -17.85
C PRO A 310 0.86 -0.99 -19.13
N ILE A 311 -0.19 -0.73 -19.91
CA ILE A 311 -0.14 0.15 -21.09
C ILE A 311 -1.27 1.19 -20.93
N THR A 312 -0.88 2.47 -20.93
CA THR A 312 -1.82 3.59 -20.90
C THR A 312 -2.30 3.90 -22.31
N VAL A 313 -3.60 4.10 -22.47
CA VAL A 313 -4.23 4.36 -23.77
C VAL A 313 -5.04 5.65 -23.68
N ASN A 314 -4.70 6.60 -24.53
CA ASN A 314 -5.46 7.82 -24.74
C ASN A 314 -6.16 7.74 -26.10
N ALA A 315 -7.41 8.18 -26.18
CA ALA A 315 -8.15 8.21 -27.42
C ALA A 315 -8.89 9.53 -27.61
N GLU A 316 -8.97 9.96 -28.87
CA GLU A 316 -9.73 11.13 -29.30
C GLU A 316 -10.72 10.73 -30.41
N ALA A 317 -11.99 11.07 -30.20
CA ALA A 317 -13.04 10.90 -31.19
C ALA A 317 -13.18 12.18 -32.04
N LEU A 318 -12.87 12.09 -33.33
CA LEU A 318 -12.94 13.19 -34.29
C LEU A 318 -14.30 13.26 -34.99
#